data_AF-A0A7C6CKI6-F1
#
_entry.id   AF-A0A7C6CKI6-F1
#
_cell.length_a   1.000
_cell.length_b   1.000
_cell.length_c   1.000
_cell.angle_alpha   90.00
_cell.angle_beta   90.00
_cell.angle_gamma   90.00
#
_symmetry.space_group_name_H-M   'P 1'
#
loop_
_entity.id
_entity.type
_entity.pdbx_description
1 polymer ?
#
loop_
_entity_poly.entity_id
_entity_poly.type
_entity_poly.pdbx_seq_one_letter_code
_entity_poly.pdbx_strand_id
1 'polypeptide(L)'
;MSVLEETFNLFKDWYSRLKVHKASGGVAKGTICAALVVLETLKEDFNLDINSHLAAGGAQIKGASGAAVARILERFGETRPFSKEGGRTNRGAPGDINKMLKALNKSRIKEVSEEERVIILEKLQLFLVDKVREYHNRQRIYFAFDPSKTTRQLISDLLEVARETGKEGPVAQHLVGAKLQLRFPKKQ
;
A
#
# COMPACT_ATOMS: atom_id res chain seq x y z
N MET A 1 -22.82 10.18 14.72
CA MET A 1 -21.64 9.73 13.95
C MET A 1 -20.40 10.15 14.73
N SER A 2 -19.53 9.19 15.06
CA SER A 2 -18.27 9.49 15.77
C SER A 2 -17.34 10.31 14.89
N VAL A 3 -16.39 11.05 15.49
CA VAL A 3 -15.37 11.80 14.73
C VAL A 3 -14.55 10.83 13.87
N LEU A 4 -14.21 9.66 14.40
CA LEU A 4 -13.54 8.59 13.66
C LEU A 4 -14.31 8.20 12.39
N GLU A 5 -15.59 7.86 12.49
CA GLU A 5 -16.40 7.45 11.33
C GLU A 5 -16.51 8.56 10.28
N GLU A 6 -16.73 9.80 10.73
CA GLU A 6 -16.83 10.97 9.87
C GLU A 6 -15.54 11.21 9.10
N THR A 7 -14.40 11.27 9.80
CA THR A 7 -13.07 11.44 9.20
C THR A 7 -12.75 10.28 8.26
N PHE A 8 -13.03 9.05 8.67
CA PHE A 8 -12.78 7.86 7.87
C PHE A 8 -13.59 7.85 6.57
N ASN A 9 -14.85 8.28 6.61
CA ASN A 9 -15.71 8.40 5.43
C ASN A 9 -15.21 9.47 4.46
N LEU A 10 -14.84 10.66 4.96
CA LEU A 10 -14.26 11.72 4.14
C LEU A 10 -12.93 11.29 3.50
N PHE A 11 -12.11 10.54 4.24
CA PHE A 11 -10.87 9.98 3.73
C PHE A 11 -11.12 8.90 2.64
N LYS A 12 -12.09 8.02 2.85
CA LYS A 12 -12.48 7.02 1.84
C LYS A 12 -13.04 7.67 0.57
N ASP A 13 -13.82 8.73 0.70
CA ASP A 13 -14.31 9.51 -0.44
C ASP A 13 -13.15 10.21 -1.19
N TRP A 14 -12.16 10.74 -0.48
CA TRP A 14 -10.92 11.21 -1.13
C TRP A 14 -10.25 10.08 -1.92
N TYR A 15 -10.03 8.92 -1.31
CA TYR A 15 -9.35 7.80 -1.96
C TYR A 15 -10.09 7.28 -3.19
N SER A 16 -11.42 7.18 -3.12
CA SER A 16 -12.26 6.69 -4.23
C SER A 16 -12.25 7.61 -5.46
N ARG A 17 -11.98 8.90 -5.26
CA ARG A 17 -11.86 9.91 -6.33
C ARG A 17 -10.47 9.96 -6.97
N LEU A 18 -9.49 9.24 -6.44
CA LEU A 18 -8.16 9.18 -7.03
C LEU A 18 -8.19 8.43 -8.37
N LYS A 19 -7.34 8.89 -9.30
CA LYS A 19 -7.26 8.28 -10.62
C LYS A 19 -6.71 6.85 -10.51
N VAL A 20 -7.47 5.90 -11.04
CA VAL A 20 -7.02 4.50 -11.17
C VAL A 20 -6.18 4.36 -12.43
N HIS A 21 -4.97 3.83 -12.28
CA HIS A 21 -4.07 3.57 -13.39
C HIS A 21 -4.28 2.14 -13.92
N LYS A 22 -4.61 2.01 -15.21
CA LYS A 22 -4.89 0.71 -15.85
C LYS A 22 -3.74 -0.29 -15.70
N ALA A 23 -2.49 0.16 -15.77
CA ALA A 23 -1.31 -0.70 -15.69
C ALA A 23 -1.10 -1.33 -14.30
N SER A 24 -1.43 -0.63 -13.22
CA SER A 24 -1.32 -1.14 -11.83
C SER A 24 -2.63 -1.72 -11.30
N GLY A 25 -3.75 -1.53 -12.01
CA GLY A 25 -5.08 -1.93 -11.55
C GLY A 25 -5.55 -1.20 -10.29
N GLY A 26 -4.95 -0.05 -9.98
CA GLY A 26 -5.18 0.69 -8.73
C GLY A 26 -4.68 2.12 -8.77
N VAL A 27 -4.83 2.83 -7.64
CA VAL A 27 -4.30 4.18 -7.44
C VAL A 27 -2.78 4.19 -7.61
N ALA A 28 -2.22 5.32 -8.04
CA ALA A 28 -0.78 5.49 -8.16
C ALA A 28 -0.07 5.16 -6.84
N LYS A 29 0.93 4.26 -6.88
CA LYS A 29 1.75 3.90 -5.70
C LYS A 29 2.33 5.13 -5.01
N GLY A 30 2.76 6.11 -5.80
CA GLY A 30 3.35 7.34 -5.26
C GLY A 30 2.37 8.15 -4.43
N THR A 31 1.09 8.19 -4.79
CA THR A 31 0.05 8.87 -4.00
C THR A 31 -0.18 8.15 -2.68
N ILE A 32 -0.20 6.80 -2.67
CA ILE A 32 -0.32 6.01 -1.43
C ILE A 32 0.92 6.22 -0.54
N CYS A 33 2.12 6.19 -1.11
CA CYS A 33 3.37 6.44 -0.36
C CYS A 33 3.37 7.82 0.30
N ALA A 34 3.02 8.85 -0.48
CA ALA A 34 2.92 10.22 -0.02
C ALA A 34 1.89 10.36 1.13
N ALA A 35 0.73 9.74 0.99
CA ALA A 35 -0.33 9.80 1.99
C ALA A 35 0.07 9.11 3.30
N LEU A 36 0.72 7.94 3.23
CA LEU A 36 1.24 7.25 4.41
C LEU A 36 2.22 8.13 5.20
N VAL A 37 3.16 8.77 4.49
CA VAL A 37 4.17 9.64 5.10
C VAL A 37 3.55 10.89 5.71
N VAL A 38 2.58 11.52 5.04
CA VAL A 38 1.90 12.71 5.58
C VAL A 38 1.03 12.35 6.78
N LEU A 39 0.36 11.20 6.77
CA LEU A 39 -0.37 10.74 7.95
C LEU A 39 0.57 10.45 9.12
N GLU A 40 1.78 9.96 8.87
CA GLU A 40 2.78 9.78 9.93
C GLU A 40 3.25 11.12 10.49
N THR A 41 3.54 12.12 9.64
CA THR A 41 3.95 13.45 10.12
C THR A 41 2.83 14.16 10.89
N LEU A 42 1.56 13.96 10.50
CA LEU A 42 0.40 14.49 11.22
C LEU A 42 0.24 13.95 12.65
N LYS A 43 0.85 12.80 12.97
CA LYS A 43 0.88 12.26 14.33
C LYS A 43 1.85 13.03 15.23
N GLU A 44 2.90 13.61 14.64
CA GLU A 44 3.92 14.38 15.37
C GLU A 44 3.57 15.87 15.40
N ASP A 45 3.20 16.44 14.25
CA ASP A 45 2.82 17.84 14.09
C ASP A 45 1.54 17.90 13.25
N PHE A 46 0.41 18.16 13.93
CA PHE A 46 -0.90 18.14 13.30
C PHE A 46 -1.19 19.39 12.47
N ASN A 47 -0.48 19.52 11.35
CA ASN A 47 -0.60 20.62 10.42
C ASN A 47 -1.32 20.20 9.13
N LEU A 48 -2.50 20.75 8.87
CA LEU A 48 -3.28 20.43 7.66
C LEU A 48 -2.98 21.33 6.45
N ASP A 49 -1.99 22.23 6.53
CA ASP A 49 -1.51 22.98 5.37
C ASP A 49 -0.56 22.12 4.53
N ILE A 50 -0.83 21.97 3.23
CA ILE A 50 0.05 21.24 2.32
C ILE A 50 1.48 21.81 2.33
N ASN A 51 1.65 23.12 2.49
CA ASN A 51 2.96 23.77 2.39
C ASN A 51 3.95 23.28 3.46
N SER A 52 3.48 22.87 4.65
CA SER A 52 4.35 22.30 5.70
C SER A 52 4.87 20.90 5.35
N HIS A 53 4.22 20.22 4.40
CA HIS A 53 4.54 18.87 3.97
C HIS A 53 5.28 18.81 2.63
N LEU A 54 5.63 19.94 2.04
CA LEU A 54 6.41 20.00 0.80
C LEU A 54 7.91 20.05 1.09
N ALA A 55 8.70 19.41 0.23
CA ALA A 55 10.14 19.64 0.17
C ALA A 55 10.42 21.04 -0.40
N ALA A 56 11.64 21.55 -0.23
CA ALA A 56 12.04 22.91 -0.63
C ALA A 56 11.70 23.28 -2.10
N GLY A 57 11.64 22.30 -3.01
CA GLY A 57 11.28 22.51 -4.42
C GLY A 57 9.78 22.43 -4.74
N GLY A 58 8.89 22.24 -3.75
CA GLY A 58 7.43 22.24 -3.90
C GLY A 58 6.82 21.05 -4.66
N ALA A 59 7.61 20.31 -5.45
CA ALA A 59 7.14 19.23 -6.30
C ALA A 59 7.06 17.86 -5.60
N GLN A 60 7.62 17.74 -4.39
CA GLN A 60 7.73 16.48 -3.64
C GLN A 60 7.21 16.64 -2.22
N ILE A 61 6.70 15.56 -1.65
CA ILE A 61 6.36 15.47 -0.23
C ILE A 61 7.64 15.32 0.59
N LYS A 62 7.78 16.13 1.64
CA LYS A 62 8.88 16.10 2.60
C LYS A 62 8.93 14.74 3.29
N GLY A 63 10.13 14.16 3.43
CA GLY A 63 10.31 12.87 4.10
C GLY A 63 9.88 11.63 3.31
N ALA A 64 9.23 11.80 2.14
CA ALA A 64 8.82 10.68 1.30
C ALA A 64 10.05 9.94 0.74
N SER A 65 10.22 8.70 1.17
CA SER A 65 11.30 7.81 0.75
C SER A 65 10.87 6.34 0.85
N GLY A 66 11.48 5.46 0.07
CA GLY A 66 11.17 4.03 0.13
C GLY A 66 11.37 3.45 1.53
N ALA A 67 12.43 3.88 2.23
CA ALA A 67 12.72 3.48 3.61
C ALA A 67 11.66 3.97 4.61
N ALA A 68 11.20 5.22 4.48
CA ALA A 68 10.14 5.75 5.34
C ALA A 68 8.82 4.98 5.16
N VAL A 69 8.44 4.72 3.90
CA VAL A 69 7.23 3.93 3.60
C VAL A 69 7.37 2.51 4.12
N ALA A 70 8.52 1.85 3.92
CA ALA A 70 8.75 0.49 4.42
C ALA A 70 8.58 0.39 5.94
N ARG A 71 9.14 1.34 6.71
CA ARG A 71 8.97 1.38 8.17
C ARG A 71 7.51 1.52 8.60
N ILE A 72 6.74 2.38 7.91
CA ILE A 72 5.31 2.55 8.19
C ILE A 72 4.57 1.24 7.90
N LEU A 73 4.80 0.62 6.73
CA LEU A 73 4.14 -0.64 6.36
C LEU A 73 4.47 -1.79 7.33
N GLU A 74 5.73 -1.89 7.75
CA GLU A 74 6.20 -2.90 8.71
C GLU A 74 5.50 -2.78 10.06
N ARG A 75 5.25 -1.56 10.54
CA ARG A 75 4.46 -1.31 11.78
C ARG A 75 3.07 -1.93 11.74
N PHE A 76 2.49 -2.05 10.55
CA PHE A 76 1.19 -2.70 10.33
C PHE A 76 1.31 -4.16 9.88
N GLY A 77 2.51 -4.74 9.82
CA GLY A 77 2.76 -6.13 9.43
C GLY A 77 2.82 -6.39 7.93
N GLU A 78 3.03 -5.37 7.09
CA GLU A 78 3.27 -5.51 5.65
C GLU A 78 4.75 -5.29 5.35
N THR A 79 5.49 -6.39 5.12
CA THR A 79 6.95 -6.36 4.92
C THR A 79 7.39 -6.45 3.46
N ARG A 80 6.46 -6.66 2.51
CA ARG A 80 6.82 -6.80 1.10
C ARG A 80 7.24 -5.45 0.49
N PRO A 81 8.25 -5.42 -0.40
CA PRO A 81 8.68 -4.19 -1.05
C PRO A 81 7.57 -3.54 -1.90
N PHE A 82 7.12 -2.34 -1.51
CA PHE A 82 6.05 -1.65 -2.23
C PHE A 82 6.56 -0.64 -3.29
N SER A 83 7.50 0.23 -2.90
CA SER A 83 8.02 1.32 -3.73
C SER A 83 9.43 1.73 -3.29
N LYS A 84 10.43 1.53 -4.16
CA LYS A 84 11.83 1.94 -3.92
C LYS A 84 11.98 3.47 -3.80
N GLU A 85 11.25 4.20 -4.64
CA GLU A 85 11.29 5.67 -4.71
C GLU A 85 10.44 6.36 -3.65
N GLY A 86 9.59 5.64 -2.90
CA GLY A 86 8.71 6.23 -1.89
C GLY A 86 7.76 7.32 -2.39
N GLY A 87 7.49 7.37 -3.70
CA GLY A 87 6.62 8.37 -4.32
C GLY A 87 7.30 9.67 -4.75
N ARG A 88 8.63 9.81 -4.60
CA ARG A 88 9.40 11.00 -5.00
C ARG A 88 9.26 11.39 -6.48
N THR A 89 9.03 10.42 -7.36
CA THR A 89 8.87 10.66 -8.81
C THR A 89 7.42 10.97 -9.21
N ASN A 90 6.46 10.93 -8.28
CA ASN A 90 5.06 11.23 -8.58
C ASN A 90 4.77 12.73 -8.51
N ARG A 91 4.87 13.40 -9.67
CA ARG A 91 4.57 14.84 -9.81
C ARG A 91 3.12 15.21 -9.47
N GLY A 92 2.19 14.25 -9.47
CA GLY A 92 0.79 14.47 -9.07
C GLY A 92 0.54 14.38 -7.56
N ALA A 93 1.50 13.84 -6.79
CA ALA A 93 1.29 13.57 -5.36
C ALA A 93 0.92 14.83 -4.55
N PRO A 94 1.59 15.99 -4.69
CA PRO A 94 1.22 17.18 -3.92
C PRO A 94 -0.25 17.60 -4.10
N GLY A 95 -0.77 17.51 -5.33
CA GLY A 95 -2.17 17.83 -5.61
C GLY A 95 -3.14 16.84 -4.97
N ASP A 96 -2.83 15.56 -4.98
CA ASP A 96 -3.65 14.51 -4.36
C ASP A 96 -3.62 14.63 -2.82
N ILE A 97 -2.45 14.90 -2.23
CA ILE A 97 -2.29 15.11 -0.78
C ILE A 97 -3.00 16.38 -0.33
N ASN A 98 -2.94 17.48 -1.08
CA ASN A 98 -3.69 18.68 -0.75
C ASN A 98 -5.21 18.39 -0.67
N LYS A 99 -5.74 17.57 -1.57
CA LYS A 99 -7.14 17.13 -1.50
C LYS A 99 -7.41 16.25 -0.27
N MET A 100 -6.46 15.39 0.11
CA MET A 100 -6.53 14.57 1.32
C MET A 100 -6.63 15.44 2.57
N LEU A 101 -5.70 16.40 2.72
CA LEU A 101 -5.66 17.33 3.86
C LEU A 101 -6.93 18.18 3.92
N LYS A 102 -7.44 18.65 2.78
CA LYS A 102 -8.75 19.33 2.70
C LYS A 102 -9.90 18.44 3.12
N ALA A 103 -9.88 17.14 2.83
CA ALA A 103 -10.90 16.20 3.29
C ALA A 103 -10.84 16.00 4.81
N LEU A 104 -9.64 15.85 5.38
CA LEU A 104 -9.45 15.77 6.84
C LEU A 104 -9.92 17.06 7.52
N ASN A 105 -9.60 18.22 6.95
CA ASN A 105 -9.97 19.53 7.47
C ASN A 105 -11.48 19.81 7.47
N LYS A 106 -12.27 19.05 6.71
CA LYS A 106 -13.74 19.12 6.76
C LYS A 106 -14.34 18.35 7.93
N SER A 107 -13.57 17.45 8.55
CA SER A 107 -14.01 16.67 9.69
C SER A 107 -13.68 17.37 11.01
N ARG A 108 -14.34 16.93 12.09
CA ARG A 108 -14.07 17.39 13.46
C ARG A 108 -12.79 16.84 14.10
N ILE A 109 -11.84 16.30 13.32
CA ILE A 109 -10.55 15.77 13.80
C ILE A 109 -9.69 16.81 14.56
N LYS A 110 -9.96 18.11 14.38
CA LYS A 110 -9.29 19.19 15.15
C LYS A 110 -9.78 19.29 16.59
N GLU A 111 -11.00 18.82 16.87
CA GLU A 111 -11.70 19.00 18.14
C GLU A 111 -11.42 17.86 19.12
N VAL A 112 -10.83 16.75 18.66
CA VAL A 112 -10.48 15.60 19.50
C VAL A 112 -9.13 15.78 20.19
N SER A 113 -8.90 15.01 21.26
CA SER A 113 -7.62 14.95 21.95
C SER A 113 -6.51 14.47 21.03
N GLU A 114 -5.25 14.71 21.43
CA GLU A 114 -4.09 14.26 20.66
C GLU A 114 -4.05 12.73 20.55
N GLU A 115 -4.36 12.01 21.62
CA GLU A 115 -4.37 10.55 21.64
C GLU A 115 -5.46 9.99 20.71
N GLU A 116 -6.67 10.53 20.77
CA GLU A 116 -7.77 10.13 19.88
C GLU A 116 -7.43 10.44 18.41
N ARG A 117 -6.79 11.58 18.16
CA ARG A 117 -6.32 11.95 16.83
C ARG A 117 -5.29 10.97 16.28
N VAL A 118 -4.30 10.59 17.08
CA VAL A 118 -3.29 9.59 16.71
C VAL A 118 -3.95 8.27 16.34
N ILE A 119 -4.93 7.81 17.12
CA ILE A 119 -5.71 6.60 16.84
C ILE A 119 -6.44 6.72 15.49
N ILE A 120 -7.09 7.86 15.22
CA ILE A 120 -7.77 8.11 13.95
C ILE A 120 -6.76 8.04 12.79
N LEU A 121 -5.62 8.74 12.89
CA LEU A 121 -4.59 8.74 11.85
C LEU A 121 -4.03 7.34 11.58
N GLU A 122 -3.83 6.53 12.62
CA GLU A 122 -3.42 5.13 12.49
C GLU A 122 -4.47 4.27 11.78
N LYS A 123 -5.76 4.50 12.01
CA LYS A 123 -6.84 3.84 11.25
C LYS A 123 -6.81 4.24 9.78
N LEU A 124 -6.51 5.49 9.46
CA LEU A 124 -6.34 5.95 8.06
C LEU A 124 -5.12 5.31 7.40
N GLN A 125 -4.00 5.21 8.13
CA GLN A 125 -2.80 4.51 7.66
C GLN A 125 -3.09 3.02 7.40
N LEU A 126 -3.76 2.34 8.33
CA LEU A 126 -4.14 0.93 8.17
C LEU A 126 -4.99 0.72 6.92
N PHE A 127 -5.96 1.60 6.64
CA PHE A 127 -6.73 1.52 5.41
C PHE A 127 -5.84 1.58 4.16
N LEU A 128 -4.84 2.47 4.11
CA LEU A 128 -3.90 2.52 2.99
C LEU A 128 -3.00 1.29 2.92
N VAL A 129 -2.57 0.75 4.05
CA VAL A 129 -1.81 -0.52 4.13
C VAL A 129 -2.64 -1.66 3.54
N ASP A 130 -3.94 -1.72 3.83
CA ASP A 130 -4.84 -2.71 3.23
C ASP A 130 -4.94 -2.54 1.70
N LYS A 131 -4.87 -1.32 1.19
CA LYS A 131 -4.77 -1.08 -0.27
C LYS A 131 -3.43 -1.52 -0.86
N VAL A 132 -2.34 -1.44 -0.10
CA VAL A 132 -1.05 -2.02 -0.50
C VAL A 132 -1.13 -3.55 -0.52
N ARG A 133 -1.75 -4.17 0.48
CA ARG A 133 -2.00 -5.63 0.52
C ARG A 133 -2.81 -6.08 -0.69
N GLU A 134 -3.93 -5.40 -0.97
CA GLU A 134 -4.75 -5.66 -2.16
C GLU A 134 -3.95 -5.51 -3.46
N TYR A 135 -3.05 -4.53 -3.53
CA TYR A 135 -2.18 -4.35 -4.70
C TYR A 135 -1.22 -5.54 -4.86
N HIS A 136 -0.52 -5.98 -3.79
CA HIS A 136 0.40 -7.12 -3.84
C HIS A 136 -0.32 -8.43 -4.16
N ASN A 137 -1.49 -8.65 -3.57
CA ASN A 137 -2.31 -9.86 -3.78
C ASN A 137 -2.78 -9.97 -5.24
N ARG A 138 -2.98 -8.84 -5.94
CA ARG A 138 -3.35 -8.80 -7.37
C ARG A 138 -2.19 -9.00 -8.33
N GLN A 139 -0.94 -8.79 -7.91
CA GLN A 139 0.19 -8.97 -8.82
C GLN A 139 0.26 -10.42 -9.29
N ARG A 140 0.50 -10.65 -10.59
CA ARG A 140 0.77 -12.02 -11.07
C ARG A 140 2.14 -12.45 -10.58
N ILE A 141 2.31 -13.76 -10.36
CA ILE A 141 3.64 -14.33 -10.19
C ILE A 141 4.27 -14.40 -11.57
N TYR A 142 5.45 -13.81 -11.70
CA TYR A 142 6.26 -13.96 -12.89
C TYR A 142 7.32 -15.01 -12.61
N PHE A 143 7.30 -16.09 -13.39
CA PHE A 143 8.27 -17.17 -13.32
C PHE A 143 8.78 -17.43 -14.73
N ALA A 144 10.08 -17.20 -14.96
CA ALA A 144 10.72 -17.52 -16.22
C ALA A 144 11.15 -18.99 -16.20
N PHE A 145 10.56 -19.79 -17.08
CA PHE A 145 10.95 -21.19 -17.23
C PHE A 145 12.35 -21.28 -17.85
N ASP A 146 13.25 -21.99 -17.18
CA ASP A 146 14.61 -22.24 -17.64
C ASP A 146 14.79 -23.74 -17.95
N PRO A 147 14.91 -24.13 -19.23
CA PRO A 147 15.04 -25.53 -19.62
C PRO A 147 16.37 -26.17 -19.18
N SER A 148 17.37 -25.38 -18.76
CA SER A 148 18.63 -25.90 -18.24
C SER A 148 18.53 -26.41 -16.79
N LYS A 149 17.45 -26.06 -16.08
CA LYS A 149 17.23 -26.43 -14.68
C LYS A 149 16.42 -27.71 -14.55
N THR A 150 16.73 -28.50 -13.53
CA THR A 150 15.91 -29.65 -13.17
C THR A 150 14.53 -29.22 -12.66
N THR A 151 13.52 -30.09 -12.75
CA THR A 151 12.18 -29.83 -12.21
C THR A 151 12.21 -29.46 -10.72
N ARG A 152 13.10 -30.06 -9.93
CA ARG A 152 13.28 -29.72 -8.51
C ARG A 152 13.74 -28.28 -8.35
N GLN A 153 14.75 -27.86 -9.11
CA GLN A 153 15.24 -26.47 -9.09
C GLN A 153 14.15 -25.50 -9.53
N LEU A 154 13.44 -25.79 -10.62
CA LEU A 154 12.34 -24.95 -11.09
C LEU A 154 11.22 -24.80 -10.06
N ILE A 155 10.84 -25.87 -9.36
CA ILE A 155 9.85 -25.79 -8.27
C ILE A 155 10.39 -25.00 -7.08
N SER A 156 11.67 -25.18 -6.72
CA SER A 156 12.31 -24.41 -5.65
C SER A 156 12.31 -22.91 -5.96
N ASP A 157 12.76 -22.54 -7.16
CA ASP A 157 12.79 -21.16 -7.64
C ASP A 157 11.38 -20.55 -7.68
N LEU A 158 10.38 -21.31 -8.15
CA LEU A 158 8.99 -20.86 -8.17
C LEU A 158 8.45 -20.60 -6.75
N LEU A 159 8.76 -21.48 -5.79
CA LEU A 159 8.36 -21.31 -4.39
C LEU A 159 9.08 -20.14 -3.73
N GLU A 160 10.34 -19.88 -4.08
CA GLU A 160 11.11 -18.72 -3.61
C GLU A 160 10.49 -17.42 -4.13
N VAL A 161 10.21 -17.32 -5.44
CA VAL A 161 9.48 -16.17 -6.01
C VAL A 161 8.09 -16.02 -5.37
N ALA A 162 7.39 -17.13 -5.12
CA ALA A 162 6.10 -17.11 -4.44
C ALA A 162 6.23 -16.57 -3.01
N ARG A 163 7.28 -16.94 -2.26
CA ARG A 163 7.55 -16.43 -0.92
C ARG A 163 7.88 -14.94 -0.93
N GLU A 164 8.77 -14.50 -1.81
CA GLU A 164 9.14 -13.09 -1.97
C GLU A 164 7.94 -12.22 -2.34
N THR A 165 6.98 -12.77 -3.10
CA THR A 165 5.75 -12.07 -3.49
C THR A 165 4.57 -12.29 -2.53
N GLY A 166 4.77 -13.02 -1.43
CA GLY A 166 3.76 -13.32 -0.41
C GLY A 166 2.59 -14.18 -0.90
N LYS A 167 2.87 -15.11 -1.83
CA LYS A 167 1.91 -16.00 -2.49
C LYS A 167 2.25 -17.48 -2.34
N GLU A 168 3.14 -17.82 -1.40
CA GLU A 168 3.57 -19.20 -1.12
C GLU A 168 2.38 -20.15 -0.91
N GLY A 169 1.37 -19.74 -0.11
CA GLY A 169 0.18 -20.55 0.15
C GLY A 169 -0.61 -20.94 -1.10
N PRO A 170 -1.16 -19.96 -1.87
CA PRO A 170 -1.90 -20.25 -3.10
C PRO A 170 -1.11 -21.05 -4.15
N VAL A 171 0.20 -20.78 -4.29
CA VAL A 171 1.08 -21.51 -5.22
C VAL A 171 1.28 -22.95 -4.77
N ALA A 172 1.56 -23.17 -3.49
CA ALA A 172 1.71 -24.52 -2.94
C ALA A 172 0.43 -25.34 -3.14
N GLN A 173 -0.75 -24.73 -2.92
CA GLN A 173 -2.04 -25.37 -3.19
C GLN A 173 -2.20 -25.78 -4.66
N HIS A 174 -1.82 -24.92 -5.61
CA HIS A 174 -1.86 -25.24 -7.04
C HIS A 174 -0.91 -26.38 -7.42
N LEU A 175 0.32 -26.39 -6.87
CA LEU A 175 1.28 -27.46 -7.11
C LEU A 175 0.79 -28.80 -6.56
N VAL A 176 0.21 -28.80 -5.35
CA VAL A 176 -0.42 -29.98 -4.76
C VAL A 176 -1.60 -30.45 -5.62
N GLY A 177 -2.48 -29.53 -6.04
CA GLY A 177 -3.60 -29.82 -6.93
C GLY A 177 -3.15 -30.45 -8.25
N ALA A 178 -2.14 -29.88 -8.90
CA ALA A 178 -1.56 -30.42 -10.13
C ALA A 178 -1.00 -31.84 -9.92
N LYS A 179 -0.31 -32.08 -8.79
CA LYS A 179 0.21 -33.42 -8.47
C LYS A 179 -0.90 -34.44 -8.20
N LEU A 180 -1.95 -34.02 -7.50
CA LEU A 180 -3.13 -34.85 -7.24
C LEU A 180 -3.87 -35.17 -8.54
N GLN A 181 -4.00 -34.21 -9.46
CA GLN A 181 -4.64 -34.42 -10.77
C GLN A 181 -3.89 -35.47 -11.61
N LEU A 182 -2.54 -35.46 -11.59
CA LEU A 182 -1.74 -36.51 -12.23
C LEU A 182 -2.00 -37.90 -11.61
N ARG A 183 -2.27 -37.96 -10.30
CA ARG A 183 -2.55 -39.22 -9.59
C ARG A 183 -4.00 -39.68 -9.77
N PHE A 184 -4.94 -38.76 -9.92
CA PHE A 184 -6.38 -39.00 -9.99
C PHE A 184 -7.03 -38.29 -11.20
N PRO A 185 -6.68 -38.67 -12.44
CA PRO A 185 -7.06 -37.92 -13.64
C PRO A 185 -8.56 -37.97 -14.00
N LYS A 186 -9.35 -38.84 -13.35
CA LYS A 186 -10.77 -39.08 -13.66
C LYS A 186 -11.74 -38.55 -12.60
N LYS A 187 -11.26 -37.80 -11.60
CA LYS A 187 -12.11 -37.13 -10.61
C LYS A 187 -12.07 -35.63 -10.88
N GLN A 188 -12.97 -35.16 -11.75
CA GLN A 188 -13.38 -33.76 -11.87
C GLN A 188 -14.84 -33.67 -11.45
#